data_AF-A0A2P7TFJ7-F1
#
_entry.id   AF-A0A2P7TFJ7-F1
#
_cell.length_a   1.000
_cell.length_b   1.000
_cell.length_c   1.000
_cell.angle_alpha   90.00
_cell.angle_beta   90.00
_cell.angle_gamma   90.00
#
_symmetry.space_group_name_H-M   'P 1'
#
loop_
_entity.id
_entity.type
_entity.pdbx_description
1 polymer ?
#
loop_
_entity_poly.entity_id
_entity_poly.type
_entity_poly.pdbx_seq_one_letter_code
_entity_poly.pdbx_strand_id
1 'polypeptide(L)'
;DFTLYATKNFFFTEVKHLSTRDRDCNNPDQKELNADILLAGIPVDPTTGQLSEPITIVAGGETSHPDLPLPKINFIYYDLDQYYIRDDAKVELDKIVAFMKENPGVVIQLKSHTDSRGTKEYNQTLSAKRAQAAVDYIVSKGVARNRLTAMGLGETQPVNECTDGVNCPEEKHQKNRRTEFVITGYTIK
;
A
#
# COMPACT_ATOMS: atom_id res chain seq x y z
N ASP A 1 15.59 25.55 -5.55
CA ASP A 1 14.79 24.49 -4.91
C ASP A 1 15.66 23.26 -4.73
N PHE A 2 15.64 22.68 -3.54
CA PHE A 2 16.38 21.50 -3.14
C PHE A 2 15.39 20.42 -2.69
N THR A 3 15.75 19.16 -2.89
CA THR A 3 15.03 18.02 -2.30
C THR A 3 16.02 17.19 -1.52
N LEU A 4 15.74 17.01 -0.22
CA LEU A 4 16.54 16.18 0.67
C LEU A 4 15.86 14.81 0.80
N TYR A 5 16.64 13.75 0.58
CA TYR A 5 16.22 12.37 0.80
C TYR A 5 17.00 11.83 1.99
N ALA A 6 16.30 11.42 3.04
CA ALA A 6 16.90 10.81 4.21
C ALA A 6 16.45 9.35 4.33
N THR A 7 17.41 8.45 4.27
CA THR A 7 17.19 7.01 4.28
C THR A 7 18.03 6.36 5.37
N LYS A 8 17.42 5.47 6.15
CA LYS A 8 18.13 4.63 7.13
C LYS A 8 17.52 3.24 7.11
N ASN A 9 18.35 2.20 7.28
CA ASN A 9 17.86 0.83 7.37
C ASN A 9 16.82 0.71 8.49
N PHE A 10 15.69 0.08 8.18
CA PHE A 10 14.54 -0.08 9.08
C PHE A 10 13.80 1.21 9.44
N PHE A 11 13.97 2.26 8.64
CA PHE A 11 13.15 3.48 8.73
C PHE A 11 12.48 3.74 7.38
N PHE A 12 11.33 4.40 7.42
CA PHE A 12 10.74 4.98 6.22
C PHE A 12 11.61 6.13 5.71
N THR A 13 11.68 6.27 4.40
CA THR A 13 12.39 7.37 3.75
C THR A 13 11.60 8.65 3.93
N GLU A 14 12.27 9.70 4.41
CA GLU A 14 11.70 11.03 4.53
C GLU A 14 12.21 11.92 3.41
N VAL A 15 11.28 12.62 2.74
CA VAL A 15 11.59 13.54 1.65
C VAL A 15 11.19 14.95 2.06
N LYS A 16 12.16 15.88 2.05
CA LYS A 16 11.93 17.29 2.39
C LYS A 16 12.23 18.19 1.21
N HIS A 17 11.22 18.92 0.75
CA HIS A 17 11.36 19.92 -0.29
C HIS A 17 11.66 21.29 0.33
N LEU A 18 12.70 21.93 -0.16
CA LEU A 18 13.19 23.22 0.31
C LEU A 18 13.23 24.19 -0.87
N SER A 19 12.73 25.41 -0.70
CA SER A 19 12.80 26.44 -1.73
C SER A 19 13.61 27.64 -1.25
N THR A 20 14.36 28.23 -2.17
CA THR A 20 15.03 29.52 -1.98
C THR A 20 14.29 30.65 -2.67
N ARG A 21 13.14 30.37 -3.29
CA ARG A 21 12.30 31.39 -3.91
C ARG A 21 11.82 32.37 -2.83
N ASP A 22 11.78 33.65 -3.18
CA ASP A 22 11.28 34.74 -2.34
C ASP A 22 12.07 34.99 -1.04
N ARG A 23 13.29 34.46 -0.93
CA ARG A 23 14.20 34.76 0.19
C ARG A 23 14.99 36.04 -0.06
N ASP A 24 15.09 36.89 0.95
CA ASP A 24 15.94 38.07 0.96
C ASP A 24 17.32 37.74 1.53
N CYS A 25 18.32 37.67 0.65
CA CYS A 25 19.71 37.39 1.04
C CYS A 25 20.34 38.47 1.95
N ASN A 26 19.74 39.67 2.02
CA ASN A 26 20.21 40.75 2.88
C ASN A 26 19.62 40.67 4.30
N ASN A 27 18.52 39.94 4.49
CA ASN A 27 17.95 39.69 5.80
C ASN A 27 18.77 38.59 6.52
N PRO A 28 19.43 38.89 7.67
CA PRO A 28 20.24 37.92 8.40
C PRO A 28 19.47 36.65 8.78
N ASP A 29 18.18 36.77 9.09
CA ASP A 29 17.32 35.64 9.50
C ASP A 29 16.95 34.73 8.32
N GLN A 30 17.13 35.22 7.08
CA GLN A 30 16.86 34.48 5.86
C GLN A 30 18.13 34.01 5.15
N LYS A 31 19.31 34.24 5.73
CA LYS A 31 20.59 33.73 5.19
C LYS A 31 20.70 32.22 5.29
N GLU A 32 20.14 31.62 6.34
CA GLU A 32 20.23 30.18 6.58
C GLU A 32 18.89 29.48 6.36
N LEU A 33 18.93 28.33 5.69
CA LEU A 33 17.78 27.47 5.46
C LEU A 33 18.00 26.14 6.19
N ASN A 34 17.45 26.04 7.39
CA ASN A 34 17.55 24.85 8.24
C ASN A 34 16.38 23.90 7.97
N ALA A 35 16.65 22.59 8.07
CA ALA A 35 15.65 21.56 7.83
C ALA A 35 15.86 20.36 8.76
N ASP A 36 14.96 20.18 9.72
CA ASP A 36 14.94 18.98 10.55
C ASP A 36 14.31 17.82 9.79
N ILE A 37 14.87 16.62 9.94
CA ILE A 37 14.38 15.38 9.33
C ILE A 37 14.17 14.36 10.46
N LEU A 38 12.93 13.91 10.62
CA LEU A 38 12.57 12.84 11.52
C LEU A 38 12.29 11.57 10.71
N LEU A 39 13.01 10.50 11.01
CA LEU A 39 12.77 9.21 10.38
C LEU A 39 11.89 8.35 11.29
N ALA A 40 10.78 7.85 10.73
CA ALA A 40 9.91 6.91 11.42
C ALA A 40 10.46 5.49 11.32
N GLY A 41 10.66 4.84 12.47
CA GLY A 41 11.12 3.46 12.55
C GLY A 41 10.06 2.47 12.08
N ILE A 42 10.49 1.44 11.38
CA ILE A 42 9.65 0.31 11.00
C ILE A 42 9.77 -0.73 12.13
N PRO A 43 8.66 -1.24 12.68
CA PRO A 43 8.68 -2.22 13.76
C PRO A 43 9.12 -3.60 13.22
N VAL A 44 10.44 -3.77 13.05
CA VAL A 44 11.05 -5.01 12.59
C VAL A 44 11.89 -5.66 13.67
N ASP A 45 11.97 -6.98 13.62
CA ASP A 45 13.02 -7.72 14.30
C ASP A 45 14.37 -7.45 13.58
N PRO A 46 15.41 -6.97 14.30
CA PRO A 46 16.67 -6.56 13.69
C PRO A 46 17.53 -7.73 13.19
N THR A 47 17.21 -8.98 13.57
CA THR A 47 17.93 -10.19 13.19
C THR A 47 17.35 -10.79 11.91
N THR A 48 16.03 -10.73 11.75
CA THR A 48 15.30 -11.36 10.65
C THR A 48 14.80 -10.38 9.59
N GLY A 49 14.69 -9.08 9.92
CA GLY A 49 14.09 -8.06 9.06
C GLY A 49 12.58 -8.23 8.84
N GLN A 50 11.96 -9.18 9.54
CA GLN A 50 10.51 -9.37 9.53
C GLN A 50 9.86 -8.35 10.44
N LEU A 51 8.66 -7.90 10.06
CA LEU A 51 7.88 -7.04 10.95
C LEU A 51 7.49 -7.82 12.22
N SER A 52 7.54 -7.16 13.37
CA SER A 52 6.96 -7.70 14.62
C SER A 52 5.45 -7.85 14.51
N GLU A 53 4.81 -7.03 13.67
CA GLU A 53 3.39 -7.12 13.33
C GLU A 53 3.12 -6.63 11.90
N PRO A 54 2.21 -7.27 11.14
CA PRO A 54 1.86 -6.79 9.81
C PRO A 54 1.22 -5.39 9.86
N ILE A 55 1.67 -4.49 8.98
CA ILE A 55 1.11 -3.14 8.89
C ILE A 55 0.13 -3.12 7.72
N THR A 56 -1.17 -3.05 8.02
CA THR A 56 -2.22 -2.94 7.01
C THR A 56 -2.35 -1.48 6.58
N ILE A 57 -2.24 -1.23 5.28
CA ILE A 57 -2.59 0.06 4.67
C ILE A 57 -4.10 0.04 4.46
N VAL A 58 -4.83 0.78 5.29
CA VAL A 58 -6.30 0.76 5.30
C VAL A 58 -6.86 1.87 4.40
N ALA A 59 -8.03 1.62 3.83
CA ALA A 59 -8.69 2.60 2.96
C ALA A 59 -9.07 3.88 3.72
N GLY A 60 -9.03 5.03 3.05
CA GLY A 60 -9.42 6.32 3.64
C GLY A 60 -8.29 7.09 4.34
N GLY A 61 -7.06 6.57 4.33
CA GLY A 61 -5.89 7.27 4.88
C GLY A 61 -5.67 7.07 6.38
N GLU A 62 -6.31 6.07 6.96
CA GLU A 62 -5.99 5.53 8.28
C GLU A 62 -5.15 4.27 8.11
N THR A 63 -4.21 4.06 9.01
CA THR A 63 -3.28 2.91 9.01
C THR A 63 -3.53 2.15 10.30
N SER A 64 -3.17 0.86 10.36
CA SER A 64 -3.19 0.16 11.67
C SER A 64 -2.20 0.76 12.69
N HIS A 65 -1.35 1.69 12.24
CA HIS A 65 -0.30 2.35 13.01
C HIS A 65 -0.33 3.86 12.72
N PRO A 66 -1.16 4.65 13.41
CA PRO A 66 -1.43 6.05 13.06
C PRO A 66 -0.19 6.95 13.09
N ASP A 67 0.86 6.54 13.82
CA ASP A 67 2.12 7.27 13.95
C ASP A 67 3.11 6.98 12.79
N LEU A 68 2.81 6.01 11.91
CA LEU A 68 3.66 5.70 10.77
C LEU A 68 3.30 6.57 9.55
N PRO A 69 4.30 7.16 8.86
CA PRO A 69 4.09 8.01 7.69
C PRO A 69 3.80 7.16 6.44
N LEU A 70 2.69 6.43 6.44
CA LEU A 70 2.27 5.62 5.29
C LEU A 70 1.48 6.46 4.28
N PRO A 71 1.54 6.09 3.00
CA PRO A 71 0.74 6.74 1.98
C PRO A 71 -0.76 6.52 2.25
N LYS A 72 -1.55 7.58 2.01
CA LYS A 72 -3.02 7.49 2.04
C LYS A 72 -3.52 6.80 0.79
N ILE A 73 -3.86 5.52 0.91
CA ILE A 73 -4.22 4.65 -0.20
C ILE A 73 -5.57 4.00 0.11
N ASN A 74 -6.41 3.91 -0.91
CA ASN A 74 -7.68 3.19 -0.81
C ASN A 74 -7.51 1.73 -1.24
N PHE A 75 -8.45 0.87 -0.83
CA PHE A 75 -8.56 -0.44 -1.44
C PHE A 75 -8.84 -0.29 -2.94
N ILE A 76 -8.30 -1.21 -3.73
CA ILE A 76 -8.71 -1.33 -5.12
C ILE A 76 -9.90 -2.27 -5.21
N TYR A 77 -10.82 -1.95 -6.11
CA TYR A 77 -12.05 -2.70 -6.30
C TYR A 77 -12.09 -3.37 -7.67
N TYR A 78 -12.94 -4.38 -7.79
CA TYR A 78 -13.13 -5.12 -9.03
C TYR A 78 -14.60 -5.20 -9.40
N ASP A 79 -14.85 -5.28 -10.71
CA ASP A 79 -16.18 -5.58 -11.22
C ASP A 79 -16.55 -7.04 -10.92
N LEU A 80 -17.86 -7.31 -10.97
CA LEU A 80 -18.38 -8.65 -10.76
C LEU A 80 -17.73 -9.63 -11.73
N ASP A 81 -17.23 -10.74 -11.19
CA ASP A 81 -16.60 -11.82 -11.96
C ASP A 81 -15.32 -11.44 -12.74
N GLN A 82 -14.78 -10.24 -12.51
CA GLN A 82 -13.59 -9.74 -13.19
C GLN A 82 -12.37 -9.71 -12.27
N TYR A 83 -11.19 -9.84 -12.86
CA TYR A 83 -9.89 -9.63 -12.21
C TYR A 83 -9.04 -8.55 -12.88
N TYR A 84 -9.58 -7.86 -13.90
CA TYR A 84 -8.88 -6.76 -14.56
C TYR A 84 -8.75 -5.56 -13.63
N ILE A 85 -7.61 -4.86 -13.73
CA ILE A 85 -7.35 -3.64 -12.98
C ILE A 85 -8.11 -2.48 -13.65
N ARG A 86 -9.13 -1.98 -12.95
CA ARG A 86 -9.91 -0.79 -13.34
C ARG A 86 -9.06 0.47 -13.33
N ASP A 87 -9.51 1.52 -14.02
CA ASP A 87 -8.75 2.77 -14.11
C ASP A 87 -8.63 3.51 -12.76
N ASP A 88 -9.65 3.43 -11.91
CA ASP A 88 -9.59 3.95 -10.54
C ASP A 88 -8.60 3.16 -9.67
N ALA A 89 -8.55 1.83 -9.83
CA ALA A 89 -7.58 0.97 -9.17
C ALA A 89 -6.14 1.29 -9.57
N LYS A 90 -5.88 1.68 -10.83
CA LYS A 90 -4.54 2.08 -11.29
C LYS A 90 -4.00 3.29 -10.51
N VAL A 91 -4.86 4.25 -10.17
CA VAL A 91 -4.48 5.44 -9.39
C VAL A 91 -3.94 5.04 -8.02
N GLU A 92 -4.62 4.12 -7.33
CA GLU A 92 -4.19 3.64 -6.01
C GLU A 92 -2.94 2.76 -6.09
N LEU A 93 -2.83 1.91 -7.13
CA LEU A 93 -1.62 1.12 -7.38
C LEU A 93 -0.40 1.98 -7.72
N ASP A 94 -0.58 3.08 -8.44
CA ASP A 94 0.52 4.00 -8.75
C ASP A 94 1.03 4.71 -7.47
N LYS A 95 0.18 4.95 -6.46
CA LYS A 95 0.63 5.40 -5.13
C LYS A 95 1.49 4.35 -4.42
N ILE A 96 1.11 3.07 -4.48
CA ILE A 96 1.93 1.97 -3.95
C ILE A 96 3.29 1.92 -4.66
N VAL A 97 3.30 2.07 -5.99
CA VAL A 97 4.54 2.09 -6.79
C VAL A 97 5.45 3.23 -6.34
N ALA A 98 4.93 4.45 -6.18
CA ALA A 98 5.71 5.59 -5.70
C ALA A 98 6.31 5.32 -4.31
N PHE A 99 5.47 4.87 -3.37
CA PHE A 99 5.90 4.53 -2.02
C PHE A 99 7.00 3.45 -1.99
N MET A 100 6.86 2.38 -2.78
CA MET A 100 7.85 1.31 -2.84
C MET A 100 9.16 1.73 -3.53
N LYS A 101 9.12 2.71 -4.43
CA LYS A 101 10.32 3.30 -5.05
C LYS A 101 11.09 4.17 -4.06
N GLU A 102 10.38 4.96 -3.26
CA GLU A 102 10.97 5.76 -2.18
C GLU A 102 11.49 4.88 -1.05
N ASN A 103 10.86 3.74 -0.79
CA ASN A 103 11.20 2.82 0.28
C ASN A 103 11.72 1.48 -0.28
N PRO A 104 12.97 1.40 -0.78
CA PRO A 104 13.46 0.24 -1.53
C PRO A 104 13.53 -1.07 -0.72
N GLY A 105 13.56 -1.00 0.61
CA GLY A 105 13.56 -2.19 1.47
C GLY A 105 12.17 -2.79 1.71
N VAL A 106 11.09 -2.02 1.55
CA VAL A 106 9.73 -2.46 1.92
C VAL A 106 9.24 -3.63 1.07
N VAL A 107 8.64 -4.63 1.73
CA VAL A 107 7.97 -5.79 1.11
C VAL A 107 6.46 -5.69 1.38
N ILE A 108 5.65 -5.87 0.34
CA ILE A 108 4.19 -5.75 0.40
C ILE A 108 3.52 -7.05 -0.05
N GLN A 109 2.51 -7.47 0.69
CA GLN A 109 1.56 -8.51 0.30
C GLN A 109 0.24 -7.88 -0.12
N LEU A 110 -0.29 -8.34 -1.26
CA LEU A 110 -1.60 -7.94 -1.78
C LEU A 110 -2.60 -9.07 -1.49
N LYS A 111 -3.57 -8.77 -0.64
CA LYS A 111 -4.63 -9.72 -0.23
C LYS A 111 -5.91 -9.38 -0.96
N SER A 112 -6.41 -10.29 -1.80
CA SER A 112 -7.62 -10.05 -2.58
C SER A 112 -8.77 -10.91 -2.12
N HIS A 113 -9.97 -10.35 -2.24
CA HIS A 113 -11.22 -10.93 -1.75
C HIS A 113 -12.26 -10.97 -2.86
N THR A 114 -13.27 -11.81 -2.68
CA THR A 114 -14.49 -11.86 -3.50
C THR A 114 -15.71 -11.48 -2.68
N ASP A 115 -16.83 -11.27 -3.37
CA ASP A 115 -18.13 -11.33 -2.70
C ASP A 115 -18.56 -12.81 -2.52
N SER A 116 -19.69 -13.03 -1.84
CA SER A 116 -20.19 -14.35 -1.47
C SER A 116 -20.90 -15.12 -2.59
N ARG A 117 -20.94 -14.58 -3.82
CA ARG A 117 -21.65 -15.22 -4.92
C ARG A 117 -20.72 -16.17 -5.65
N GLY A 118 -21.21 -17.36 -5.94
CA GLY A 118 -20.44 -18.44 -6.57
C GLY A 118 -20.00 -19.50 -5.59
N THR A 119 -19.18 -20.45 -6.04
CA THR A 119 -18.62 -21.50 -5.18
C THR A 119 -17.33 -21.01 -4.50
N LYS A 120 -17.03 -21.51 -3.31
CA LYS A 120 -15.80 -21.23 -2.56
C LYS A 120 -14.54 -21.43 -3.40
N GLU A 121 -14.45 -22.52 -4.14
CA GLU A 121 -13.31 -22.88 -4.98
C GLU A 121 -13.10 -21.88 -6.13
N TYR A 122 -14.22 -21.47 -6.75
CA TYR A 122 -14.22 -20.43 -7.77
C TYR A 122 -13.74 -19.10 -7.20
N ASN A 123 -14.29 -18.69 -6.06
CA ASN A 123 -13.95 -17.44 -5.40
C ASN A 123 -12.49 -17.41 -4.91
N GLN A 124 -11.97 -18.54 -4.44
CA GLN A 124 -10.55 -18.69 -4.12
C GLN A 124 -9.67 -18.50 -5.37
N THR A 125 -10.06 -19.07 -6.50
CA THR A 125 -9.32 -18.90 -7.77
C THR A 125 -9.40 -17.47 -8.28
N LEU A 126 -10.58 -16.85 -8.24
CA LEU A 126 -10.80 -15.48 -8.71
C LEU A 126 -10.01 -14.46 -7.88
N SER A 127 -10.05 -14.59 -6.55
CA SER A 127 -9.24 -13.73 -5.67
C SER A 127 -7.73 -13.91 -5.88
N ALA A 128 -7.25 -15.14 -6.12
CA ALA A 128 -5.84 -15.36 -6.44
C ALA A 128 -5.44 -14.65 -7.74
N LYS A 129 -6.28 -14.73 -8.78
CA LYS A 129 -6.08 -14.00 -10.05
C LYS A 129 -6.07 -12.48 -9.86
N ARG A 130 -6.97 -11.94 -9.03
CA ARG A 130 -7.00 -10.50 -8.67
C ARG A 130 -5.70 -10.05 -8.01
N ALA A 131 -5.26 -10.77 -6.98
CA ALA A 131 -4.02 -10.46 -6.29
C ALA A 131 -2.82 -10.52 -7.25
N GLN A 132 -2.81 -11.51 -8.14
CA GLN A 132 -1.77 -11.66 -9.15
C GLN A 132 -1.77 -10.50 -10.15
N ALA A 133 -2.93 -10.11 -10.67
CA ALA A 133 -3.06 -8.98 -11.60
C ALA A 133 -2.57 -7.66 -10.99
N ALA A 134 -2.88 -7.42 -9.71
CA ALA A 134 -2.40 -6.23 -9.01
C ALA A 134 -0.88 -6.25 -8.80
N VAL A 135 -0.30 -7.41 -8.46
CA VAL A 135 1.17 -7.58 -8.42
C VAL A 135 1.79 -7.33 -9.78
N ASP A 136 1.25 -7.91 -10.84
CA ASP A 136 1.79 -7.78 -12.21
C ASP A 136 1.75 -6.33 -12.68
N TYR A 137 0.69 -5.58 -12.33
CA TYR A 137 0.64 -4.14 -12.56
C TYR A 137 1.79 -3.41 -11.86
N ILE A 138 2.01 -3.64 -10.57
CA ILE A 138 3.09 -2.96 -9.81
C ILE A 138 4.47 -3.33 -10.37
N VAL A 139 4.68 -4.59 -10.75
CA VAL A 139 5.93 -5.06 -11.38
C VAL A 139 6.15 -4.39 -12.72
N SER A 140 5.10 -4.24 -13.54
CA SER A 140 5.19 -3.54 -14.84
C SER A 140 5.63 -2.08 -14.72
N LYS A 141 5.47 -1.47 -13.53
CA LYS A 141 5.91 -0.11 -13.21
C LYS A 141 7.33 -0.03 -12.64
N GLY A 142 8.04 -1.16 -12.59
CA GLY A 142 9.46 -1.24 -12.25
C GLY A 142 9.77 -1.61 -10.79
N VAL A 143 8.81 -2.14 -10.03
CA VAL A 143 9.08 -2.69 -8.69
C VAL A 143 9.51 -4.15 -8.82
N ALA A 144 10.55 -4.55 -8.10
CA ALA A 144 11.08 -5.91 -8.14
C ALA A 144 10.07 -6.93 -7.58
N ARG A 145 9.86 -8.04 -8.32
CA ARG A 145 8.86 -9.07 -7.99
C ARG A 145 9.07 -9.71 -6.61
N ASN A 146 10.31 -9.87 -6.16
CA ASN A 146 10.64 -10.45 -4.87
C ASN A 146 10.17 -9.61 -3.67
N ARG A 147 9.76 -8.35 -3.89
CA ARG A 147 9.20 -7.46 -2.87
C ARG A 147 7.67 -7.54 -2.78
N LEU A 148 7.05 -8.41 -3.56
CA LEU A 148 5.61 -8.48 -3.75
C LEU A 148 5.10 -9.92 -3.63
N THR A 149 4.07 -10.12 -2.82
CA THR A 149 3.40 -11.42 -2.68
C THR A 149 1.90 -11.27 -2.97
N ALA A 150 1.35 -12.12 -3.84
CA ALA A 150 -0.09 -12.19 -4.09
C ALA A 150 -0.74 -13.25 -3.20
N MET A 151 -1.87 -12.91 -2.56
CA MET A 151 -2.66 -13.84 -1.74
C MET A 151 -4.15 -13.69 -2.05
N GLY A 152 -4.78 -14.77 -2.53
CA GLY A 152 -6.24 -14.85 -2.67
C GLY A 152 -6.88 -15.40 -1.40
N LEU A 153 -7.95 -14.77 -0.92
CA LEU A 153 -8.67 -15.16 0.29
C LEU A 153 -10.12 -15.61 0.02
N GLY A 154 -10.54 -15.60 -1.25
CA GLY A 154 -11.92 -15.86 -1.65
C GLY A 154 -12.91 -14.98 -0.89
N GLU A 155 -14.01 -15.58 -0.45
CA GLU A 155 -15.08 -14.93 0.31
C GLU A 155 -14.92 -15.08 1.83
N THR A 156 -13.78 -15.57 2.30
CA THR A 156 -13.60 -15.97 3.72
C THR A 156 -13.55 -14.80 4.71
N GLN A 157 -13.35 -13.58 4.21
CA GLN A 157 -13.20 -12.36 5.03
C GLN A 157 -14.06 -11.22 4.46
N PRO A 158 -15.39 -11.30 4.58
CA PRO A 158 -16.30 -10.23 4.17
C PRO A 158 -16.15 -9.02 5.10
N VAL A 159 -16.36 -7.81 4.58
CA VAL A 159 -16.35 -6.55 5.37
C VAL A 159 -17.76 -6.09 5.77
N ASN A 160 -18.75 -6.92 5.49
CA ASN A 160 -20.16 -6.68 5.78
C ASN A 160 -20.87 -8.02 5.97
N GLU A 161 -22.19 -7.98 6.16
CA GLU A 161 -23.00 -9.17 6.42
C GLU A 161 -23.26 -10.04 5.18
N CYS A 162 -22.74 -9.68 4.01
CA CYS A 162 -23.03 -10.37 2.75
C CYS A 162 -22.20 -11.64 2.60
N THR A 163 -22.69 -12.70 3.23
CA THR A 163 -22.17 -14.07 3.19
C THR A 163 -23.13 -15.00 2.45
N ASP A 164 -22.78 -16.29 2.33
CA ASP A 164 -23.59 -17.31 1.66
C ASP A 164 -25.03 -17.34 2.20
N GLY A 165 -26.01 -17.29 1.30
CA GLY A 165 -27.43 -17.33 1.66
C GLY A 165 -28.03 -16.01 2.14
N VAL A 166 -27.24 -14.94 2.30
CA VAL A 166 -27.73 -13.60 2.65
C VAL A 166 -28.04 -12.81 1.38
N ASN A 167 -29.28 -12.34 1.24
CA ASN A 167 -29.64 -11.44 0.14
C ASN A 167 -29.08 -10.03 0.40
N CYS A 168 -28.23 -9.55 -0.49
CA CYS A 168 -27.53 -8.29 -0.33
C CYS A 168 -27.66 -7.37 -1.55
N PRO A 169 -27.70 -6.04 -1.33
CA PRO A 169 -27.61 -5.09 -2.43
C PRO A 169 -26.23 -5.13 -3.09
N GLU A 170 -26.18 -4.83 -4.39
CA GLU A 170 -24.94 -4.87 -5.18
C GLU A 170 -23.84 -3.99 -4.60
N GLU A 171 -24.18 -2.84 -4.01
CA GLU A 171 -23.22 -1.95 -3.36
C GLU A 171 -22.44 -2.62 -2.21
N LYS A 172 -23.09 -3.53 -1.46
CA LYS A 172 -22.41 -4.27 -0.39
C LYS A 172 -21.52 -5.37 -0.96
N HIS A 173 -21.95 -6.06 -2.00
CA HIS A 173 -21.10 -7.02 -2.71
C HIS A 173 -19.86 -6.32 -3.30
N GLN A 174 -20.01 -5.11 -3.85
CA GLN A 174 -18.90 -4.32 -4.39
C GLN A 174 -17.82 -4.03 -3.34
N LYS A 175 -18.21 -3.74 -2.10
CA LYS A 175 -17.26 -3.52 -0.99
C LYS A 175 -16.42 -4.76 -0.69
N ASN A 176 -16.95 -5.97 -0.89
CA ASN A 176 -16.21 -7.22 -0.66
C ASN A 176 -15.23 -7.55 -1.79
N ARG A 177 -15.51 -7.16 -3.04
CA ARG A 177 -14.62 -7.34 -4.20
C ARG A 177 -13.46 -6.36 -4.19
N ARG A 178 -12.50 -6.58 -3.29
CA ARG A 178 -11.42 -5.63 -2.99
C ARG A 178 -10.04 -6.31 -2.92
N THR A 179 -8.98 -5.51 -3.00
CA THR A 179 -7.63 -5.88 -2.58
C THR A 179 -7.13 -4.92 -1.51
N GLU A 180 -6.54 -5.51 -0.47
CA GLU A 180 -5.88 -4.84 0.64
C GLU A 180 -4.36 -4.95 0.50
N PHE A 181 -3.64 -3.95 1.00
CA PHE A 181 -2.17 -3.90 0.96
C PHE A 181 -1.63 -4.03 2.37
N VAL A 182 -0.70 -4.95 2.57
CA VAL A 182 -0.10 -5.23 3.87
C VAL A 182 1.41 -5.19 3.73
N ILE A 183 2.08 -4.34 4.50
CA ILE A 183 3.53 -4.40 4.61
C ILE A 183 3.84 -5.63 5.46
N THR A 184 4.73 -6.49 4.98
CA THR A 184 5.07 -7.77 5.62
C THR A 184 6.54 -7.90 6.01
N GLY A 185 7.39 -6.98 5.56
CA GLY A 185 8.81 -7.02 5.91
C GLY A 185 9.63 -5.88 5.32
N TYR A 186 10.91 -5.87 5.70
CA TYR A 186 11.92 -4.97 5.17
C TYR A 186 13.17 -5.75 4.78
N THR A 187 13.58 -5.65 3.52
CA THR A 187 14.84 -6.21 3.01
C THR A 187 15.96 -5.19 3.14
N ILE A 188 17.08 -5.65 3.71
CA ILE A 188 18.31 -4.87 3.82
C ILE A 188 19.08 -5.06 2.50
N LYS A 189 19.63 -3.97 1.95
CA LYS A 189 20.55 -4.04 0.81
C LYS A 189 21.96 -4.39 1.25
#